data_AF-A0A1V0AEG4-F1
#
_entry.id   AF-A0A1V0AEG4-F1
#
_cell.length_a   1.000
_cell.length_b   1.000
_cell.length_c   1.000
_cell.angle_alpha   90.00
_cell.angle_beta   90.00
_cell.angle_gamma   90.00
#
_symmetry.space_group_name_H-M   'P 1'
#
loop_
_entity.id
_entity.type
_entity.pdbx_description
1 polymer ?
#
loop_
_entity_poly.entity_id
_entity_poly.type
_entity_poly.pdbx_seq_one_letter_code
_entity_poly.pdbx_strand_id
1 'polypeptide(L)'
;MERARQLVGEMLIYCFAVVLATGAFLALHYAPSGEEVFYDGGYEPLRGVPMSAAYQSALEISFDVRGGLLLRQLHLSSTTLLLLGTVVWAMLGHFRYAPAWLGLGLTVAGMLGGYGSVDDLFAGTALGGVPIVVWYGLHLLAALTLIVSLVVASRREAARRPRTPGFVALTLALTLLVFLWP
;
A
#
# COMPACT_ATOMS: atom_id res chain seq x y z
N MET A 1 18.99 19.76 5.49
CA MET A 1 17.70 19.34 4.90
C MET A 1 17.84 18.27 3.82
N GLU A 2 18.84 18.33 2.93
CA GLU A 2 19.02 17.34 1.86
C GLU A 2 19.21 15.89 2.34
N ARG A 3 20.01 15.66 3.39
CA ARG A 3 20.22 14.32 4.00
C ARG A 3 18.92 13.73 4.55
N ALA A 4 18.08 14.56 5.18
CA ALA A 4 16.78 14.13 5.72
C ALA A 4 15.82 13.70 4.59
N ARG A 5 15.79 14.45 3.49
CA ARG A 5 14.99 14.08 2.30
C ARG A 5 15.48 12.77 1.67
N GLN A 6 16.80 12.56 1.62
CA GLN A 6 17.38 11.31 1.13
C GLN A 6 17.05 10.13 2.05
N LEU A 7 17.11 10.31 3.37
CA LEU A 7 16.70 9.33 4.39
C LEU A 7 15.25 8.88 4.17
N VAL A 8 14.33 9.84 4.08
CA VAL A 8 12.90 9.55 3.87
C VAL A 8 12.68 8.86 2.53
N GLY A 9 13.35 9.29 1.46
CA GLY A 9 13.26 8.65 0.15
C GLY A 9 13.69 7.18 0.14
N GLU A 10 14.71 6.81 0.92
CA GLU A 10 15.12 5.40 1.06
C GLU A 10 14.12 4.59 1.88
N MET A 11 13.66 5.13 3.00
CA MET A 11 12.60 4.51 3.81
C MET A 11 11.35 4.23 2.98
N LEU A 12 10.95 5.15 2.10
CA LEU A 12 9.80 4.97 1.20
C LEU A 12 9.98 3.79 0.25
N ILE A 13 11.19 3.57 -0.29
CA ILE A 13 11.49 2.41 -1.14
C ILE A 13 11.37 1.11 -0.36
N TYR A 14 11.87 1.09 0.88
CA TYR A 14 11.78 -0.10 1.74
C TYR A 14 10.34 -0.41 2.13
N CYS A 15 9.56 0.59 2.56
CA CYS A 15 8.13 0.42 2.82
C CYS A 15 7.40 -0.08 1.55
N PHE A 16 7.67 0.52 0.39
CA PHE A 16 7.06 0.08 -0.85
C PHE A 16 7.45 -1.35 -1.22
N ALA A 17 8.68 -1.78 -0.95
CA ALA A 17 9.08 -3.17 -1.17
C ALA A 17 8.27 -4.16 -0.32
N VAL A 18 7.99 -3.82 0.94
CA VAL A 18 7.11 -4.63 1.81
C VAL A 18 5.67 -4.61 1.28
N VAL A 19 5.14 -3.45 0.90
CA VAL A 19 3.80 -3.31 0.28
C VAL A 19 3.71 -4.16 -0.99
N LEU A 20 4.72 -4.15 -1.86
CA LEU A 20 4.73 -4.93 -3.09
C LEU A 20 4.78 -6.44 -2.81
N ALA A 21 5.63 -6.88 -1.89
CA ALA A 21 5.77 -8.29 -1.57
C ALA A 21 4.49 -8.85 -0.92
N THR A 22 3.93 -8.13 0.06
CA THR A 22 2.67 -8.49 0.70
C THR A 22 1.50 -8.38 -0.27
N GLY A 23 1.43 -7.33 -1.09
CA GLY A 23 0.38 -7.13 -2.08
C GLY A 23 0.38 -8.20 -3.17
N ALA A 24 1.56 -8.65 -3.62
CA ALA A 24 1.68 -9.77 -4.54
C ALA A 24 1.11 -11.06 -3.93
N PHE A 25 1.41 -11.35 -2.66
CA PHE A 25 0.79 -12.48 -1.96
C PHE A 25 -0.73 -12.34 -1.88
N LEU A 26 -1.25 -11.18 -1.45
CA LEU A 26 -2.69 -10.95 -1.34
C LEU A 26 -3.40 -11.10 -2.69
N ALA A 27 -2.79 -10.59 -3.77
CA ALA A 27 -3.33 -10.68 -5.11
C ALA A 27 -3.48 -12.13 -5.63
N LEU A 28 -2.67 -13.08 -5.13
CA LEU A 28 -2.81 -14.50 -5.49
C LEU A 28 -4.06 -15.16 -4.88
N HIS A 29 -4.61 -14.57 -3.82
CA HIS A 29 -5.75 -15.09 -3.07
C HIS A 29 -7.01 -14.21 -3.18
N TYR A 30 -6.92 -13.10 -3.90
CA TYR A 30 -7.98 -12.09 -3.96
C TYR A 30 -8.78 -12.19 -5.28
N ALA A 31 -10.10 -12.09 -5.19
CA ALA A 31 -11.01 -12.14 -6.33
C ALA A 31 -11.65 -10.76 -6.57
N PRO A 32 -11.21 -9.97 -7.58
CA PRO A 32 -11.72 -8.63 -7.84
C PRO A 32 -13.09 -8.64 -8.55
N SER A 33 -14.11 -9.23 -7.94
CA SER A 33 -15.46 -9.39 -8.52
C SER A 33 -16.55 -8.85 -7.60
N GLY A 34 -17.50 -8.12 -8.18
CA GLY A 34 -18.72 -7.65 -7.52
C GLY A 34 -19.90 -8.62 -7.63
N GLU A 35 -19.66 -9.85 -8.10
CA GLU A 35 -20.67 -10.91 -8.09
C GLU A 35 -21.14 -11.19 -6.67
N GLU A 36 -22.46 -11.28 -6.50
CA GLU A 36 -23.07 -11.62 -5.21
C GLU A 36 -22.92 -13.11 -4.92
N VAL A 37 -22.41 -13.42 -3.73
CA VAL A 37 -22.11 -14.76 -3.23
C VAL A 37 -22.53 -14.86 -1.77
N PHE A 38 -22.78 -16.08 -1.29
CA PHE A 38 -23.04 -16.34 0.12
C PHE A 38 -21.76 -16.78 0.81
N TYR A 39 -21.41 -16.15 1.93
CA TYR A 39 -20.21 -16.53 2.67
C TYR A 39 -20.34 -17.92 3.29
N ASP A 40 -19.34 -18.76 3.05
CA ASP A 40 -19.27 -20.13 3.56
C ASP A 40 -17.93 -20.45 4.27
N GLY A 41 -17.07 -19.44 4.46
CA GLY A 41 -15.73 -19.58 5.06
C GLY A 41 -15.68 -19.80 6.57
N GLY A 42 -14.48 -19.66 7.14
CA GLY A 42 -14.18 -19.99 8.55
C GLY A 42 -14.73 -19.00 9.59
N TYR A 43 -15.13 -17.80 9.22
CA TYR A 43 -15.68 -16.80 10.14
C TYR A 43 -17.18 -17.00 10.37
N GLU A 44 -17.53 -17.88 11.32
CA GLU A 44 -18.92 -18.32 11.57
C GLU A 44 -19.97 -17.20 11.64
N PRO A 45 -19.74 -16.02 12.23
CA PRO A 45 -20.77 -14.98 12.33
C PRO A 45 -21.31 -14.46 10.99
N LEU A 46 -20.57 -14.64 9.90
CA LEU A 46 -20.99 -14.19 8.56
C LEU A 46 -21.50 -15.32 7.67
N ARG A 47 -21.57 -16.57 8.16
CA ARG A 47 -21.99 -17.71 7.33
C ARG A 47 -23.42 -17.52 6.81
N GLY A 48 -23.61 -17.69 5.51
CA GLY A 48 -24.88 -17.51 4.81
C GLY A 48 -25.28 -16.05 4.57
N VAL A 49 -24.42 -15.08 4.89
CA VAL A 49 -24.66 -13.66 4.58
C VAL A 49 -24.29 -13.40 3.11
N PRO A 50 -25.17 -12.74 2.32
CA PRO A 50 -24.84 -12.33 0.97
C PRO A 50 -23.82 -11.18 0.98
N MET A 51 -22.82 -11.24 0.11
CA MET A 51 -21.76 -10.24 -0.05
C MET A 51 -21.16 -10.32 -1.45
N SER A 52 -20.25 -9.41 -1.80
CA SER A 52 -19.47 -9.54 -3.03
C SER A 52 -18.39 -10.61 -2.91
N ALA A 53 -18.03 -11.24 -4.04
CA ALA A 53 -16.90 -12.17 -4.12
C ALA A 53 -15.56 -11.53 -3.70
N ALA A 54 -15.41 -10.22 -3.91
CA ALA A 54 -14.28 -9.46 -3.38
C ALA A 54 -14.23 -9.43 -1.86
N TYR A 55 -15.37 -9.14 -1.21
CA TYR A 55 -15.44 -9.15 0.25
C TYR A 55 -15.28 -10.55 0.82
N GLN A 56 -15.88 -11.57 0.19
CA GLN A 56 -15.68 -12.98 0.57
C GLN A 56 -14.19 -13.37 0.52
N SER A 57 -13.50 -13.14 -0.61
CA SER A 57 -12.07 -13.49 -0.72
C SER A 57 -11.19 -12.71 0.27
N ALA A 58 -11.56 -11.47 0.61
CA ALA A 58 -10.88 -10.72 1.67
C ALA A 58 -11.03 -11.36 3.06
N LEU A 59 -12.19 -11.93 3.37
CA LEU A 59 -12.44 -12.70 4.59
C LEU A 59 -11.67 -14.04 4.57
N GLU A 60 -11.69 -14.77 3.46
CA GLU A 60 -10.93 -16.02 3.31
C GLU A 60 -9.43 -15.80 3.52
N ILE A 61 -8.85 -14.74 2.95
CA ILE A 61 -7.45 -14.39 3.22
C ILE A 61 -7.23 -14.15 4.72
N SER A 62 -8.18 -13.52 5.41
CA SER A 62 -8.04 -13.18 6.82
C SER A 62 -8.15 -14.41 7.73
N PHE A 63 -9.08 -15.32 7.44
CA PHE A 63 -9.44 -16.38 8.38
C PHE A 63 -8.97 -17.78 7.96
N ASP A 64 -8.82 -18.02 6.66
CA ASP A 64 -8.65 -19.37 6.11
C ASP A 64 -7.27 -19.56 5.45
N VAL A 65 -6.61 -18.49 5.00
CA VAL A 65 -5.23 -18.54 4.46
C VAL A 65 -4.21 -18.43 5.58
N ARG A 66 -3.31 -19.42 5.69
CA ARG A 66 -2.24 -19.43 6.69
C ARG A 66 -1.34 -18.19 6.58
N GLY A 67 -1.34 -17.36 7.63
CA GLY A 67 -0.58 -16.11 7.66
C GLY A 67 -1.22 -14.96 6.86
N GLY A 68 -2.39 -15.16 6.26
CA GLY A 68 -3.04 -14.15 5.44
C GLY A 68 -3.48 -12.92 6.23
N LEU A 69 -4.04 -13.07 7.44
CA LEU A 69 -4.31 -11.93 8.34
C LEU A 69 -3.05 -11.11 8.63
N LEU A 70 -1.94 -11.78 8.97
CA LEU A 70 -0.68 -11.12 9.25
C LEU A 70 -0.21 -10.30 8.05
N LEU A 71 -0.26 -10.89 6.85
CA LEU A 71 0.17 -10.22 5.62
C LEU A 71 -0.75 -9.07 5.23
N ARG A 72 -2.06 -9.17 5.49
CA ARG A 72 -3.02 -8.04 5.35
C ARG A 72 -2.68 -6.90 6.30
N GLN A 73 -2.44 -7.20 7.57
CA GLN A 73 -2.06 -6.18 8.57
C GLN A 73 -0.71 -5.55 8.22
N LEU A 74 0.27 -6.35 7.81
CA LEU A 74 1.57 -5.83 7.38
C LEU A 74 1.44 -4.96 6.13
N HIS A 75 0.61 -5.33 5.16
CA HIS A 75 0.35 -4.52 3.97
C HIS A 75 -0.27 -3.17 4.34
N LEU A 76 -1.28 -3.18 5.22
CA LEU A 76 -1.97 -1.97 5.67
C LEU A 76 -1.06 -1.05 6.50
N SER A 77 -0.33 -1.61 7.47
CA SER A 77 0.63 -0.85 8.28
C SER A 77 1.75 -0.26 7.43
N SER A 78 2.30 -1.04 6.48
CA SER A 78 3.33 -0.55 5.56
C SER A 78 2.81 0.56 4.64
N THR A 79 1.56 0.44 4.17
CA THR A 79 0.90 1.47 3.36
C THR A 79 0.67 2.75 4.16
N THR A 80 0.31 2.63 5.44
CA THR A 80 0.18 3.77 6.36
C THR A 80 1.51 4.49 6.54
N LEU A 81 2.59 3.74 6.78
CA LEU A 81 3.94 4.31 6.88
C LEU A 81 4.39 4.97 5.56
N LEU A 82 4.05 4.37 4.43
CA LEU A 82 4.31 4.93 3.11
C LEU A 82 3.58 6.26 2.91
N LEU A 83 2.31 6.36 3.34
CA LEU A 83 1.53 7.60 3.31
C LEU A 83 2.16 8.69 4.19
N LEU A 84 2.44 8.38 5.45
CA LEU A 84 3.07 9.34 6.36
C LEU A 84 4.45 9.79 5.84
N GLY A 85 5.24 8.85 5.34
CA GLY A 85 6.54 9.13 4.73
C GLY A 85 6.42 10.02 3.49
N THR A 86 5.43 9.80 2.62
CA THR A 86 5.25 10.62 1.40
C THR A 86 4.75 12.02 1.72
N VAL A 87 3.95 12.20 2.78
CA VAL A 87 3.59 13.52 3.32
C VAL A 87 4.86 14.26 3.78
N VAL A 88 5.67 13.63 4.63
CA VAL A 88 6.93 14.23 5.10
C VAL A 88 7.86 14.53 3.93
N TRP A 89 7.96 13.62 2.97
CA TRP A 89 8.80 13.80 1.77
C TRP A 89 8.33 14.97 0.90
N ALA A 90 7.02 15.13 0.70
CA ALA A 90 6.43 16.26 -0.01
C ALA A 90 6.69 17.60 0.70
N MET A 91 6.57 17.62 2.03
CA MET A 91 6.87 18.81 2.83
C MET A 91 8.36 19.17 2.79
N LEU A 92 9.25 18.19 2.94
CA LEU A 92 10.72 18.38 2.85
C LEU A 92 11.19 18.74 1.44
N GLY A 93 10.45 18.35 0.41
CA GLY A 93 10.72 18.70 -0.98
C GLY A 93 10.48 20.18 -1.31
N HIS A 94 9.84 20.93 -0.40
CA HIS A 94 9.21 22.24 -0.65
C HIS A 94 8.23 22.21 -1.84
N PHE A 95 7.32 23.19 -1.93
CA PHE A 95 6.20 23.28 -2.90
C PHE A 95 6.54 23.16 -4.40
N ARG A 96 7.82 22.97 -4.77
CA ARG A 96 8.34 23.04 -6.15
C ARG A 96 8.81 21.68 -6.69
N TYR A 97 8.87 20.63 -5.85
CA TYR A 97 9.37 19.32 -6.27
C TYR A 97 8.21 18.41 -6.70
N ALA A 98 7.77 18.58 -7.95
CA ALA A 98 6.67 17.81 -8.55
C ALA A 98 6.71 16.28 -8.31
N PRO A 99 7.89 15.61 -8.29
CA PRO A 99 7.95 14.18 -7.99
C PRO A 99 7.48 13.80 -6.57
N ALA A 100 7.67 14.65 -5.57
CA ALA A 100 7.25 14.32 -4.20
C ALA A 100 5.73 14.45 -4.02
N TRP A 101 5.12 15.45 -4.65
CA TRP A 101 3.66 15.60 -4.69
C TRP A 101 3.00 14.52 -5.54
N LEU A 102 3.62 14.13 -6.66
CA LEU A 102 3.17 12.98 -7.44
C LEU A 102 3.23 11.70 -6.60
N GLY A 103 4.31 11.47 -5.84
CA GLY A 103 4.42 10.32 -4.94
C GLY A 103 3.31 10.29 -3.88
N LEU A 104 3.00 11.43 -3.26
CA LEU A 104 1.89 11.55 -2.32
C LEU A 104 0.53 11.26 -2.99
N GLY A 105 0.25 11.88 -4.14
CA GLY A 105 -0.99 11.67 -4.88
C GLY A 105 -1.19 10.22 -5.31
N LEU A 106 -0.13 9.56 -5.79
CA LEU A 106 -0.15 8.14 -6.15
C LEU A 106 -0.35 7.24 -4.92
N THR A 107 0.24 7.59 -3.77
CA THR A 107 0.04 6.83 -2.53
C THR A 107 -1.42 6.92 -2.06
N VAL A 108 -2.02 8.11 -2.10
CA VAL A 108 -3.43 8.32 -1.79
C VAL A 108 -4.34 7.56 -2.78
N ALA A 109 -4.07 7.67 -4.08
CA ALA A 109 -4.84 6.96 -5.11
C ALA A 109 -4.77 5.43 -4.95
N GLY A 110 -3.58 4.90 -4.64
CA GLY A 110 -3.38 3.47 -4.37
C GLY A 110 -4.16 3.02 -3.13
N MET A 111 -4.12 3.80 -2.05
CA MET A 111 -4.86 3.49 -0.82
C MET A 111 -6.38 3.53 -1.03
N LEU A 112 -6.89 4.56 -1.72
CA LEU A 112 -8.31 4.65 -2.08
C LEU A 112 -8.75 3.49 -2.97
N GLY A 113 -7.96 3.12 -3.99
CA GLY A 113 -8.23 1.95 -4.82
C GLY A 113 -8.22 0.65 -4.03
N GLY A 114 -7.32 0.52 -3.05
CA GLY A 114 -7.27 -0.63 -2.15
C GLY A 114 -8.56 -0.79 -1.34
N TYR A 115 -9.00 0.27 -0.66
CA TYR A 115 -10.26 0.24 0.10
C TYR A 115 -11.48 0.01 -0.80
N GLY A 116 -11.55 0.70 -1.94
CA GLY A 116 -12.67 0.54 -2.86
C GLY A 116 -12.76 -0.86 -3.48
N SER A 117 -11.67 -1.62 -3.49
CA SER A 117 -11.67 -2.99 -4.02
C SER A 117 -12.23 -4.03 -3.03
N VAL A 118 -12.26 -3.76 -1.72
CA VAL A 118 -12.73 -4.73 -0.72
C VAL A 118 -14.26 -4.70 -0.54
N ASP A 119 -14.92 -3.64 -1.04
CA ASP A 119 -16.38 -3.48 -1.01
C ASP A 119 -16.99 -3.48 0.41
N ASP A 120 -16.27 -2.89 1.36
CA ASP A 120 -16.69 -2.73 2.76
C ASP A 120 -16.97 -1.26 3.10
N LEU A 121 -15.94 -0.41 2.98
CA LEU A 121 -15.93 0.96 3.50
C LEU A 121 -16.86 1.90 2.72
N PHE A 122 -16.98 1.68 1.41
CA PHE A 122 -17.75 2.54 0.51
C PHE A 122 -19.15 2.00 0.20
N ALA A 123 -19.51 0.83 0.73
CA ALA A 123 -20.82 0.24 0.56
C ALA A 123 -21.94 1.22 0.98
N GLY A 124 -22.96 1.39 0.14
CA GLY A 124 -24.05 2.33 0.39
C GLY A 124 -23.75 3.82 0.15
N THR A 125 -22.53 4.16 -0.31
CA THR A 125 -22.16 5.54 -0.69
C THR A 125 -22.11 5.71 -2.22
N ALA A 126 -21.97 6.95 -2.70
CA ALA A 126 -21.76 7.21 -4.13
C ALA A 126 -20.49 6.53 -4.68
N LEU A 127 -19.45 6.34 -3.85
CA LEU A 127 -18.22 5.65 -4.23
C LEU A 127 -18.40 4.13 -4.35
N GLY A 128 -19.39 3.56 -3.63
CA GLY A 128 -19.73 2.14 -3.74
C GLY A 128 -20.41 1.75 -5.05
N GLY A 129 -20.93 2.73 -5.81
CA GLY A 129 -21.46 2.49 -7.15
C GLY A 129 -20.39 2.28 -8.22
N VAL A 130 -19.12 2.52 -7.91
CA VAL A 130 -18.00 2.30 -8.84
C VAL A 130 -17.63 0.82 -8.84
N PRO A 131 -17.50 0.16 -10.02
CA PRO A 131 -17.20 -1.26 -10.08
C PRO A 131 -15.89 -1.64 -9.39
N ILE A 132 -15.89 -2.74 -8.64
CA ILE A 132 -14.72 -3.25 -7.88
C ILE A 132 -13.47 -3.37 -8.75
N VAL A 133 -13.62 -3.88 -9.99
CA VAL A 133 -12.50 -4.00 -10.94
C VAL A 133 -11.85 -2.66 -11.29
N VAL A 134 -12.62 -1.56 -11.27
CA VAL A 134 -12.08 -0.21 -11.51
C VAL A 134 -11.25 0.24 -10.31
N TRP A 135 -11.74 0.02 -9.08
CA TRP A 135 -10.96 0.31 -7.87
C TRP A 135 -9.68 -0.50 -7.80
N TYR A 136 -9.76 -1.79 -8.09
CA TYR A 136 -8.60 -2.67 -8.14
C TYR A 136 -7.61 -2.26 -9.23
N GLY A 137 -8.10 -1.89 -10.42
CA GLY A 137 -7.28 -1.34 -11.49
C GLY A 137 -6.56 -0.05 -11.10
N LEU A 138 -7.26 0.87 -10.43
CA LEU A 138 -6.66 2.09 -9.88
C LEU A 138 -5.55 1.76 -8.86
N HIS A 139 -5.80 0.82 -7.95
CA HIS A 139 -4.82 0.36 -6.96
C HIS A 139 -3.53 -0.13 -7.63
N LEU A 140 -3.65 -1.03 -8.61
CA LEU A 140 -2.50 -1.59 -9.33
C LEU A 140 -1.75 -0.54 -10.15
N LEU A 141 -2.47 0.33 -10.89
CA LEU A 141 -1.87 1.39 -11.68
C LEU A 141 -1.12 2.40 -10.80
N ALA A 142 -1.71 2.79 -9.67
CA ALA A 142 -1.08 3.68 -8.70
C ALA A 142 0.20 3.06 -8.13
N ALA A 143 0.16 1.77 -7.74
CA ALA A 143 1.33 1.05 -7.23
C ALA A 143 2.46 0.96 -8.27
N LEU A 144 2.14 0.58 -9.52
CA LEU A 144 3.11 0.50 -10.62
C LEU A 144 3.73 1.86 -10.95
N THR A 145 2.93 2.92 -10.94
CA THR A 145 3.43 4.27 -11.20
C THR A 145 4.28 4.79 -10.02
N LEU A 146 3.90 4.43 -8.79
CA LEU A 146 4.60 4.85 -7.59
C LEU A 146 6.00 4.22 -7.50
N ILE A 147 6.16 2.93 -7.80
CA ILE A 147 7.49 2.29 -7.80
C ILE A 147 8.43 2.95 -8.81
N VAL A 148 7.95 3.22 -10.03
CA VAL A 148 8.75 3.91 -11.04
C VAL A 148 9.15 5.30 -10.55
N SER A 149 8.20 6.04 -9.96
CA SER A 149 8.44 7.38 -9.42
C SER A 149 9.47 7.39 -8.30
N LEU A 150 9.35 6.47 -7.33
CA LEU A 150 10.28 6.34 -6.20
C LEU A 150 11.68 5.92 -6.67
N VAL A 151 11.79 4.97 -7.59
CA VAL A 151 13.08 4.53 -8.14
C VAL A 151 13.76 5.65 -8.93
N VAL A 152 13.02 6.37 -9.78
CA VAL A 152 13.57 7.50 -10.55
C VAL A 152 14.02 8.61 -9.61
N ALA A 153 13.20 8.99 -8.63
CA ALA A 153 13.56 10.01 -7.64
C ALA A 153 14.79 9.60 -6.84
N SER A 154 14.84 8.34 -6.40
CA SER A 154 15.97 7.75 -5.68
C SER A 154 17.26 7.76 -6.48
N ARG A 155 17.21 7.42 -7.78
CA ARG A 155 18.37 7.46 -8.68
C ARG A 155 18.87 8.88 -8.91
N ARG A 156 17.95 9.83 -9.14
CA ARG A 156 18.28 11.26 -9.29
C ARG A 156 18.95 11.81 -8.04
N GLU A 157 18.51 11.39 -6.86
CA GLU A 157 19.12 11.80 -5.60
C GLU A 157 20.52 11.24 -5.42
N ALA A 158 20.71 9.95 -5.69
CA ALA A 158 22.00 9.29 -5.57
C ALA A 158 23.05 9.85 -6.54
N ALA A 159 22.64 10.29 -7.73
CA ALA A 159 23.52 10.95 -8.69
C ALA A 159 24.05 12.30 -8.18
N ARG A 160 23.29 13.01 -7.32
CA ARG A 160 23.72 14.27 -6.69
C ARG A 160 24.51 14.04 -5.41
N ARG A 161 24.13 13.04 -4.62
CA ARG A 161 24.79 12.64 -3.38
C ARG A 161 24.87 11.11 -3.28
N PRO A 162 26.02 10.51 -3.61
CA PRO A 162 26.21 9.06 -3.52
C PRO A 162 25.91 8.52 -2.12
N ARG A 163 25.27 7.35 -2.09
CA ARG A 163 24.98 6.63 -0.84
C ARG A 163 26.26 6.02 -0.29
N THR A 164 26.47 6.15 1.01
CA THR A 164 27.52 5.40 1.71
C THR A 164 26.92 4.13 2.33
N PRO A 165 27.69 3.04 2.49
CA PRO A 165 27.19 1.83 3.14
C PRO A 165 26.63 2.08 4.55
N GLY A 166 27.31 2.93 5.34
CA GLY A 166 26.82 3.31 6.68
C GLY A 166 25.50 4.08 6.66
N PHE A 167 25.26 4.88 5.62
CA PHE A 167 23.97 5.56 5.45
C PHE A 167 22.84 4.57 5.16
N VAL A 168 23.07 3.63 4.25
CA VAL A 168 22.11 2.57 3.92
C VAL A 168 21.82 1.68 5.12
N ALA A 169 22.85 1.31 5.89
CA ALA A 169 22.67 0.52 7.11
C ALA A 169 21.83 1.27 8.14
N LEU A 170 22.06 2.58 8.32
CA LEU A 170 21.27 3.43 9.21
C LEU A 170 19.82 3.53 8.74
N THR A 171 19.57 3.78 7.45
CA THR A 171 18.21 3.94 6.92
C THR A 171 17.41 2.66 7.03
N LEU A 172 18.04 1.52 6.76
CA LEU A 172 17.46 0.19 6.96
C LEU A 172 17.16 -0.07 8.44
N ALA A 173 18.10 0.20 9.35
CA ALA A 173 17.91 0.00 10.79
C ALA A 173 16.76 0.86 11.34
N LEU A 174 16.69 2.14 10.94
CA LEU A 174 15.58 3.03 11.31
C LEU A 174 14.24 2.53 10.78
N THR A 175 14.20 2.03 9.54
CA THR A 175 12.98 1.47 8.95
C THR A 175 12.54 0.22 9.73
N LEU A 176 13.47 -0.67 10.05
CA LEU A 176 13.19 -1.87 10.84
C LEU A 176 12.69 -1.51 12.25
N LEU A 177 13.26 -0.49 12.90
CA LEU A 177 12.79 -0.02 14.20
C LEU A 177 11.32 0.43 14.15
N VAL A 178 10.90 1.09 13.07
CA VAL A 178 9.49 1.51 12.89
C VAL A 178 8.57 0.29 12.74
N PHE A 179 9.02 -0.78 12.07
CA PHE A 179 8.24 -2.02 11.94
C PHE A 179 8.22 -2.89 13.20
N LEU A 180 9.25 -2.78 14.04
CA LEU A 180 9.41 -3.57 15.27
C LEU A 180 8.91 -2.84 16.52
N TRP A 181 8.46 -1.59 16.37
CA TRP A 181 7.88 -0.83 17.47
C TRP A 181 6.44 -1.31 17.74
N PRO A 182 6.12 -1.73 18.99
CA PRO A 182 4.81 -2.26 19.35
C PRO A 182 3.70 -1.20 19.40
#